data_AF-A0A4R3YVW4-F1
#
_entry.id   AF-A0A4R3YVW4-F1
#
_cell.length_a   1.000
_cell.length_b   1.000
_cell.length_c   1.000
_cell.angle_alpha   90.00
_cell.angle_beta   90.00
_cell.angle_gamma   90.00
#
_symmetry.space_group_name_H-M   'P 1'
#
loop_
_entity.id
_entity.type
_entity.pdbx_description
1 polymer ?
#
loop_
_entity_poly.entity_id
_entity_poly.type
_entity_poly.pdbx_seq_one_letter_code
_entity_poly.pdbx_strand_id
1 'polypeptide(L)' 'MLKDLVFALELGLKVIGVFLFCLWVGLKIDEYFDSQPIALLICLLLSFIYVIKLLLGVGKHE' A
#
# COMPACT_ATOMS: atom_id res chain seq x y z
N MET A 1 12.71 18.09 -13.65
CA MET A 1 12.71 16.86 -14.47
C MET A 1 13.37 15.66 -13.77
N LEU A 2 14.68 15.64 -13.48
CA LEU A 2 15.30 14.50 -12.79
C LEU A 2 14.78 14.33 -11.35
N LYS A 3 14.60 15.44 -10.62
CA LYS A 3 14.02 15.42 -9.26
C LYS A 3 12.60 14.86 -9.23
N ASP A 4 11.77 15.24 -10.19
CA ASP A 4 10.38 14.76 -10.29
C ASP A 4 10.34 13.27 -10.64
N LEU A 5 11.27 12.82 -11.50
CA LEU A 5 11.43 11.40 -11.84
C LEU A 5 11.83 10.56 -10.62
N VAL A 6 12.82 11.03 -9.84
CA VAL A 6 13.25 10.35 -8.61
C VAL A 6 12.14 10.33 -7.58
N PHE A 7 11.41 11.44 -7.42
CA PHE A 7 10.28 11.53 -6.51
C PHE A 7 9.14 10.58 -6.90
N ALA A 8 8.76 10.55 -8.18
CA ALA A 8 7.75 9.63 -8.69
C ALA A 8 8.17 8.16 -8.52
N LEU A 9 9.46 7.85 -8.72
CA LEU A 9 10.00 6.51 -8.52
C LEU A 9 9.96 6.10 -7.04
N GLU A 10 10.37 6.99 -6.13
CA GLU A 10 10.31 6.75 -4.68
C GLU A 10 8.87 6.55 -4.20
N LEU A 11 7.94 7.39 -4.68
CA LEU A 11 6.52 7.29 -4.37
C LEU A 11 5.94 5.96 -4.87
N GLY A 12 6.25 5.57 -6.11
CA GLY A 12 5.83 4.30 -6.69
C GLY A 12 6.38 3.11 -5.90
N LEU A 13 7.67 3.15 -5.52
CA LEU A 13 8.30 2.10 -4.73
C LEU A 13 7.63 1.96 -3.35
N LYS A 14 7.29 3.09 -2.72
CA LYS A 14 6.62 3.14 -1.43
C LYS A 14 5.21 2.53 -1.49
N VAL A 15 4.45 2.87 -2.55
CA VAL A 15 3.11 2.31 -2.80
C VAL A 15 3.19 0.79 -3.01
N ILE A 16 4.09 0.32 -3.86
CA ILE A 16 4.27 -1.11 -4.14
C ILE A 16 4.71 -1.85 -2.87
N GLY A 17 5.64 -1.28 -2.10
CA GLY A 17 6.14 -1.87 -0.86
C GLY A 17 5.04 -2.07 0.18
N VAL A 18 4.17 -1.07 0.38
CA VAL A 18 3.03 -1.17 1.32
C VAL A 18 2.04 -2.25 0.86
N PHE A 19 1.73 -2.32 -0.43
CA PHE A 19 0.84 -3.35 -0.98
C PHE A 19 1.39 -4.77 -0.78
N LEU A 20 2.67 -4.99 -1.09
CA LEU A 20 3.32 -6.30 -0.90
C LEU A 20 3.36 -6.70 0.57
N PHE A 21 3.65 -5.75 1.46
CA PHE A 21 3.67 -5.99 2.90
C PHE A 21 2.28 -6.38 3.42
N CYS A 22 1.24 -5.62 3.07
CA CYS A 22 -0.13 -5.92 3.46
C CYS A 22 -0.63 -7.25 2.89
N LEU A 23 -0.20 -7.60 1.67
CA LEU A 23 -0.52 -8.89 1.06
C LEU A 23 0.12 -10.04 1.84
N TRP A 24 1.40 -9.93 2.19
CA TRP A 24 2.10 -10.95 2.97
C TRP A 24 1.50 -11.11 4.38
N VAL A 25 1.25 -10.00 5.07
CA VAL A 25 0.62 -10.02 6.41
C VAL A 25 -0.80 -10.58 6.35
N GLY A 26 -1.60 -10.13 5.40
CA GLY A 26 -2.99 -10.58 5.23
C GLY A 26 -3.08 -12.08 4.98
N LEU A 27 -2.27 -12.60 4.05
CA LEU A 27 -2.18 -14.05 3.78
C LEU A 27 -1.76 -14.83 5.02
N LYS A 28 -0.76 -14.35 5.77
CA LYS A 28 -0.29 -15.05 6.97
C LYS A 28 -1.31 -15.05 8.10
N ILE A 29 -2.08 -13.97 8.24
CA ILE A 29 -3.17 -13.90 9.23
C ILE A 29 -4.29 -14.86 8.83
N ASP A 30 -4.73 -14.85 7.56
CA ASP A 30 -5.79 -15.76 7.10
C ASP A 30 -5.38 -17.23 7.26
N GLU A 31 -4.12 -17.57 6.94
CA GLU A 31 -3.55 -18.92 7.15
C GLU A 31 -3.50 -19.30 8.64
N TYR A 32 -3.14 -18.35 9.52
CA TYR A 32 -3.06 -18.60 10.96
C TYR A 32 -4.42 -18.85 11.62
N PHE A 33 -5.45 -18.13 11.18
CA PHE A 33 -6.81 -18.25 11.73
C PHE A 33 -7.71 -19.22 10.96
N ASP A 34 -7.15 -20.00 10.02
CA ASP A 34 -7.85 -20.90 9.10
C ASP A 34 -9.12 -20.26 8.51
N SER A 35 -9.02 -18.95 8.25
CA SER A 35 -10.14 -18.10 7.87
C SER A 35 -10.19 -17.98 6.36
N GLN A 36 -11.40 -17.77 5.83
CA GLN A 36 -11.56 -17.27 4.45
C GLN A 36 -10.76 -15.96 4.29
N PRO A 37 -10.36 -15.56 3.07
CA PRO A 37 -9.40 -14.46 2.81
C PRO A 37 -9.96 -13.07 3.13
N ILE A 38 -10.42 -12.87 4.36
CA ILE A 38 -11.11 -11.70 4.87
C ILE A 38 -10.07 -10.75 5.46
N ALA A 39 -9.05 -11.25 6.17
CA ALA A 39 -7.99 -10.40 6.69
C ALA A 39 -7.15 -9.83 5.55
N LEU A 40 -6.87 -10.62 4.51
CA LEU A 40 -6.28 -10.15 3.27
C LEU A 40 -7.10 -9.01 2.66
N LEU A 41 -8.42 -9.18 2.54
CA LEU A 41 -9.30 -8.18 1.94
C LEU A 41 -9.26 -6.86 2.73
N ILE A 42 -9.30 -6.95 4.06
CA ILE A 42 -9.21 -5.79 4.96
C ILE A 42 -7.83 -5.12 4.83
N CYS A 43 -6.74 -5.89 4.83
CA CYS A 43 -5.38 -5.37 4.66
C CYS A 43 -5.21 -4.63 3.32
N LEU A 44 -5.78 -5.17 2.23
CA LEU A 44 -5.76 -4.52 0.92
C LEU A 44 -6.58 -3.23 0.88
N LEU A 45 -7.76 -3.21 1.51
CA LEU A 45 -8.57 -1.99 1.64
C LEU A 45 -7.83 -0.90 2.43
N LEU A 46 -7.19 -1.25 3.54
CA LEU A 46 -6.39 -0.31 4.34
C LEU A 46 -5.19 0.22 3.56
N SER A 47 -4.47 -0.66 2.85
CA SER A 47 -3.37 -0.28 1.95
C SER A 47 -3.84 0.70 0.88
N PHE A 48 -4.99 0.43 0.25
CA PHE A 48 -5.57 1.31 -0.76
C PHE A 48 -5.89 2.69 -0.20
N ILE A 49 -6.57 2.78 0.95
CA ILE A 49 -6.87 4.05 1.62
C ILE A 49 -5.57 4.82 1.95
N TYR A 50 -4.55 4.12 2.44
CA TYR A 50 -3.25 4.72 2.73
C TYR A 50 -2.60 5.30 1.48
N VAL A 51 -2.60 4.56 0.38
CA VAL A 51 -2.05 5.01 -0.91
C VAL A 51 -2.81 6.21 -1.45
N ILE A 52 -4.15 6.21 -1.40
CA ILE A 52 -4.95 7.38 -1.81
C ILE A 52 -4.61 8.60 -0.95
N LYS A 53 -4.49 8.44 0.37
CA LYS A 53 -4.08 9.55 1.25
C LYS A 53 -2.67 10.04 0.94
N LEU A 54 -1.75 9.14 0.62
CA LEU A 54 -0.38 9.49 0.23
C LEU A 54 -0.39 10.32 -1.06
N LEU A 55 -1.11 9.86 -2.09
CA LEU A 55 -1.24 10.54 -3.38
C LEU A 55 -1.94 11.90 -3.25
N LEU A 56 -3.02 11.99 -2.47
CA LEU A 56 -3.72 13.24 -2.19
C LEU A 56 -2.91 14.22 -1.33
N GLY A 57 -2.08 13.70 -0.42
CA GLY A 57 -1.18 14.50 0.41
C GLY A 57 -0.01 15.09 -0.38
N VAL A 58 0.47 14.36 -1.39
CA VAL A 58 1.47 14.87 -2.35
C VAL A 58 0.90 16.04 -3.16
N GLY A 59 -0.35 15.94 -3.64
CA GLY A 59 -1.01 17.03 -4.38
C GLY A 59 -1.34 18.29 -3.57
N LYS A 60 -1.12 18.28 -2.25
CA LYS A 60 -1.28 19.46 -1.36
C LYS A 60 0.01 20.26 -1.14
N HIS A 61 1.16 19.72 -1.55
CA HIS A 61 2.48 20.32 -1.36
C HIS A 61 3.10 20.89 -2.65
N GLU A 62 2.31 20.95 -3.73
CA GLU A 62 2.60 21.79 -4.91
C GLU A 62 1.85 23.13 -4.83
#